data_AF-A0A2S8HYP2-F1
#
_entry.id   AF-A0A2S8HYP2-F1
#
_cell.length_a   1.000
_cell.length_b   1.000
_cell.length_c   1.000
_cell.angle_alpha   90.00
_cell.angle_beta   90.00
_cell.angle_gamma   90.00
#
_symmetry.space_group_name_H-M   'P 1'
#
loop_
_entity.id
_entity.type
_entity.pdbx_description
1 polymer ?
#
loop_
_entity_poly.entity_id
_entity_poly.type
_entity_poly.pdbx_seq_one_letter_code
_entity_poly.pdbx_strand_id
1 'polypeptide(L)'
;MLDVEQAAFILAKKFPTLVRCIDYWVAHPVDTKTLEQTKSAWVPIWEPRDIPQPTPVDLLNWWPEFEAEYERVVDAPERVRRERDALLAEADPLVERAADAGDADREAALRKYRTALRDVPQQAGFPLDIIWPQLPA
;
A
#
# COMPACT_ATOMS: atom_id res chain seq x y z
N MET A 1 8.79 -2.92 -15.32
CA MET A 1 9.89 -2.47 -14.44
C MET A 1 9.42 -2.73 -13.02
N LEU A 2 10.26 -3.31 -12.17
CA LEU A 2 9.86 -3.59 -10.77
C LEU A 2 10.26 -2.45 -9.85
N ASP A 3 9.39 -2.10 -8.92
CA ASP A 3 9.75 -1.23 -7.79
C ASP A 3 10.38 -2.02 -6.63
N VAL A 4 10.75 -1.29 -5.58
CA VAL A 4 11.41 -1.86 -4.39
C VAL A 4 10.51 -2.84 -3.64
N GLU A 5 9.21 -2.56 -3.54
CA GLU A 5 8.28 -3.38 -2.77
C GLU A 5 7.93 -4.67 -3.52
N GLN A 6 7.78 -4.60 -4.85
CA GLN A 6 7.60 -5.77 -5.71
C GLN A 6 8.82 -6.70 -5.64
N ALA A 7 10.03 -6.16 -5.77
CA ALA A 7 11.26 -6.93 -5.64
C ALA A 7 11.43 -7.51 -4.22
N ALA A 8 11.12 -6.75 -3.17
CA ALA A 8 11.15 -7.26 -1.80
C ALA A 8 10.15 -8.39 -1.57
N PHE A 9 8.95 -8.30 -2.14
CA PHE A 9 7.93 -9.34 -2.07
C PHE A 9 8.39 -10.64 -2.74
N ILE A 10 8.95 -10.54 -3.94
CA ILE A 10 9.53 -11.69 -4.66
C ILE A 10 10.57 -12.41 -3.77
N LEU A 11 11.50 -11.65 -3.18
CA LEU A 11 12.57 -12.21 -2.35
C LEU A 11 12.03 -12.86 -1.08
N ALA A 12 11.06 -12.24 -0.40
CA ALA A 12 10.43 -12.80 0.78
C ALA A 12 9.70 -14.14 0.47
N LYS A 13 9.17 -14.29 -0.75
CA LYS A 13 8.51 -15.52 -1.19
C LYS A 13 9.51 -16.61 -1.60
N LYS A 14 10.54 -16.27 -2.37
CA LYS A 14 11.55 -17.22 -2.84
C LYS A 14 12.49 -17.67 -1.72
N PHE A 15 12.79 -16.79 -0.78
CA PHE A 15 13.74 -17.02 0.31
C PHE A 15 13.10 -16.71 1.67
N PRO A 16 12.13 -17.51 2.13
CA PRO A 16 11.34 -17.22 3.34
C PRO A 16 12.14 -17.23 4.64
N THR A 17 13.37 -17.77 4.63
CA THR A 17 14.28 -17.76 5.78
C THR A 17 15.13 -16.48 5.85
N LEU A 18 15.16 -15.69 4.79
CA LEU A 18 15.91 -14.43 4.73
C LEU A 18 15.01 -13.26 5.11
N VAL A 19 15.58 -12.30 5.82
CA VAL A 19 14.87 -11.12 6.32
C VAL A 19 15.37 -9.88 5.61
N ARG A 20 14.43 -9.12 5.01
CA ARG A 20 14.71 -7.79 4.42
C ARG A 20 15.29 -6.87 5.50
N CYS A 21 16.30 -6.09 5.13
CA CYS A 21 17.06 -5.21 6.02
C CYS A 21 17.89 -5.92 7.10
N ILE A 22 18.10 -7.23 6.96
CA ILE A 22 19.07 -8.00 7.76
C ILE A 22 19.98 -8.77 6.83
N ASP A 23 19.41 -9.62 5.98
CA ASP A 23 20.15 -10.47 5.05
C ASP A 23 20.26 -9.85 3.66
N TYR A 24 19.32 -8.98 3.29
CA TYR A 24 19.33 -8.32 2.00
C TYR A 24 18.64 -6.96 2.00
N TRP A 25 19.04 -6.11 1.05
CA TRP A 25 18.42 -4.80 0.79
C TRP A 25 18.02 -4.70 -0.68
N VAL A 26 16.89 -4.05 -0.92
CA VAL A 26 16.37 -3.77 -2.26
C VAL A 26 16.38 -2.26 -2.48
N ALA A 27 16.76 -1.85 -3.67
CA ALA A 27 16.75 -0.45 -4.09
C ALA A 27 16.26 -0.33 -5.53
N HIS A 28 15.91 0.87 -5.96
CA HIS A 28 15.76 1.20 -7.37
C HIS A 28 16.45 2.54 -7.68
N PRO A 29 16.96 2.75 -8.90
CA PRO A 29 17.47 4.05 -9.31
C PRO A 29 16.32 5.06 -9.50
N VAL A 30 16.49 6.27 -8.97
CA VAL A 30 15.56 7.39 -9.15
C VAL A 30 16.25 8.58 -9.82
N ASP A 31 15.48 9.38 -10.53
CA ASP A 31 15.96 10.68 -11.03
C ASP A 31 16.17 11.65 -9.87
N THR A 32 17.26 12.42 -9.90
CA THR A 32 17.63 13.30 -8.78
C THR A 32 16.76 14.56 -8.67
N LYS A 33 15.97 14.88 -9.71
CA LYS A 33 15.08 16.04 -9.74
C LYS A 33 13.63 15.63 -9.60
N THR A 34 13.16 14.66 -10.40
CA THR A 34 11.75 14.24 -10.39
C THR A 34 11.44 13.23 -9.30
N LEU A 35 12.47 12.57 -8.74
CA LEU A 35 12.34 11.46 -7.80
C LEU A 35 11.59 10.24 -8.37
N GLU A 36 11.35 10.24 -9.69
CA GLU A 36 10.71 9.12 -10.37
C GLU A 36 11.70 7.98 -10.57
N GLN A 37 11.19 6.76 -10.50
CA GLN A 37 11.98 5.58 -10.76
C GLN A 37 12.44 5.54 -12.22
N THR A 38 13.75 5.35 -12.44
CA THR A 38 14.35 5.34 -13.78
C THR A 38 14.72 3.95 -14.29
N LYS A 39 14.94 2.99 -13.39
CA LYS A 39 15.32 1.60 -13.72
C LYS A 39 14.69 0.61 -12.75
N SER A 40 14.64 -0.66 -13.15
CA SER A 40 14.11 -1.75 -12.32
C SER A 40 14.87 -1.87 -11.00
N ALA A 41 14.16 -2.31 -9.98
CA ALA A 41 14.74 -2.62 -8.69
C ALA A 41 15.81 -3.71 -8.81
N TRP A 42 16.77 -3.62 -7.92
CA TRP A 42 17.90 -4.52 -7.78
C TRP A 42 18.21 -4.74 -6.31
N VAL A 43 19.07 -5.71 -6.03
CA VAL A 43 19.45 -6.10 -4.67
C VAL A 43 20.88 -5.62 -4.43
N PRO A 44 21.14 -4.39 -3.97
CA PRO A 44 22.51 -3.89 -3.80
C PRO A 44 23.30 -4.59 -2.68
N ILE A 45 22.63 -5.15 -1.68
CA ILE A 45 23.26 -5.83 -0.54
C ILE A 45 22.64 -7.21 -0.38
N TRP A 46 23.49 -8.23 -0.31
CA TRP A 46 23.13 -9.64 -0.18
C TRP A 46 24.17 -10.36 0.67
N GLU A 47 23.79 -10.67 1.91
CA GLU A 47 24.65 -11.32 2.90
C GLU A 47 24.78 -12.86 2.75
N PRO A 48 23.75 -13.60 2.29
CA PRO A 48 23.86 -15.05 2.16
C PRO A 48 24.98 -15.47 1.22
N ARG A 49 25.90 -16.30 1.72
CA ARG A 49 27.05 -16.80 0.94
C ARG A 49 26.72 -18.03 0.11
N ASP A 50 25.76 -18.84 0.59
CA ASP A 50 25.40 -20.11 -0.04
C ASP A 50 24.32 -19.96 -1.13
N ILE A 51 23.72 -18.78 -1.25
CA ILE A 51 22.66 -18.48 -2.20
C ILE A 51 23.16 -17.38 -3.14
N PRO A 52 23.15 -17.60 -4.47
CA PRO A 52 23.57 -16.58 -5.41
C PRO A 52 22.66 -15.35 -5.33
N GLN A 53 23.28 -14.16 -5.36
CA GLN A 53 22.57 -12.89 -5.34
C GLN A 53 21.68 -12.75 -6.59
N PRO A 54 20.37 -12.50 -6.43
CA PRO A 54 19.48 -12.29 -7.57
C PRO A 54 19.80 -11.03 -8.37
N THR A 55 19.78 -11.16 -9.70
CA THR A 55 19.91 -10.02 -10.61
C THR A 55 18.55 -9.37 -10.90
N PRO A 56 18.51 -8.13 -11.43
CA PRO A 56 17.26 -7.52 -11.88
C PRO A 56 16.50 -8.35 -12.92
N VAL A 57 17.21 -9.12 -13.75
CA VAL A 57 16.61 -10.01 -14.75
C VAL A 57 15.91 -11.18 -14.07
N ASP A 58 16.54 -11.76 -13.04
CA ASP A 58 15.92 -12.84 -12.26
C ASP A 58 14.62 -12.37 -11.60
N LEU A 59 14.65 -11.19 -10.96
CA LEU A 59 13.46 -10.59 -10.35
C LEU A 59 12.33 -10.39 -11.36
N LEU A 60 12.65 -9.86 -12.54
CA LEU A 60 11.66 -9.66 -13.62
C LEU A 60 11.08 -10.99 -14.12
N ASN A 61 11.90 -12.03 -14.22
CA ASN A 61 11.46 -13.37 -14.64
C ASN A 61 10.58 -14.04 -13.60
N TRP A 62 10.83 -13.80 -12.31
CA TRP A 62 10.01 -14.35 -11.22
C TRP A 62 8.71 -13.58 -11.00
N TRP A 63 8.62 -12.31 -11.42
CA TRP A 63 7.47 -11.45 -11.16
C TRP A 63 6.11 -12.03 -11.59
N PRO A 64 5.95 -12.63 -12.79
CA PRO A 64 4.65 -13.17 -13.20
C PRO A 64 4.09 -14.26 -12.28
N GLU A 65 4.96 -14.94 -11.51
CA GLU A 65 4.54 -15.94 -10.51
C GLU A 65 3.86 -15.31 -9.30
N PHE A 66 4.16 -14.04 -9.00
CA PHE A 66 3.79 -13.36 -7.76
C PHE A 66 2.87 -12.16 -7.95
N GLU A 67 2.75 -11.63 -9.16
CA GLU A 67 1.99 -10.42 -9.47
C GLU A 67 0.55 -10.46 -8.96
N ALA A 68 -0.18 -11.55 -9.25
CA ALA A 68 -1.56 -11.70 -8.80
C ALA A 68 -1.70 -11.78 -7.27
N GLU A 69 -0.72 -12.38 -6.58
CA GLU A 69 -0.72 -12.40 -5.13
C GLU A 69 -0.41 -11.03 -4.57
N TYR A 70 0.61 -10.34 -5.10
CA TYR A 70 1.01 -8.99 -4.69
C TYR A 70 -0.15 -8.00 -4.83
N GLU A 71 -0.86 -8.01 -5.96
CA GLU A 71 -2.04 -7.16 -6.16
C GLU A 71 -3.07 -7.38 -5.05
N ARG A 72 -3.35 -8.66 -4.74
CA ARG A 72 -4.38 -9.01 -3.75
C ARG A 72 -3.98 -8.68 -2.32
N VAL A 73 -2.71 -8.88 -1.95
CA VAL A 73 -2.28 -8.82 -0.54
C VAL A 73 -1.55 -7.54 -0.17
N VAL A 74 -1.04 -6.79 -1.16
CA VAL A 74 -0.28 -5.55 -0.95
C VAL A 74 -0.96 -4.38 -1.64
N ASP A 75 -1.10 -4.41 -2.98
CA ASP A 75 -1.50 -3.20 -3.72
C ASP A 75 -2.95 -2.80 -3.51
N ALA A 76 -3.90 -3.73 -3.70
CA ALA A 76 -5.33 -3.45 -3.49
C ALA A 76 -5.64 -2.99 -2.05
N PRO A 77 -5.13 -3.64 -0.98
CA PRO A 77 -5.30 -3.15 0.39
C PRO A 77 -4.76 -1.73 0.60
N GLU A 78 -3.57 -1.43 0.08
CA GLU A 78 -2.95 -0.11 0.24
C GLU A 78 -3.71 0.96 -0.53
N ARG A 79 -4.20 0.65 -1.74
CA ARG A 79 -5.05 1.55 -2.54
C ARG A 79 -6.33 1.91 -1.80
N VAL A 80 -7.01 0.92 -1.23
CA VAL A 80 -8.22 1.15 -0.42
C VAL A 80 -7.89 1.98 0.83
N ARG A 81 -6.78 1.70 1.53
CA ARG A 81 -6.36 2.50 2.70
C ARG A 81 -6.08 3.95 2.35
N ARG A 82 -5.42 4.20 1.20
CA ARG A 82 -5.16 5.57 0.71
C ARG A 82 -6.45 6.32 0.39
N GLU A 83 -7.40 5.67 -0.29
CA GLU A 83 -8.70 6.27 -0.58
C GLU A 83 -9.49 6.57 0.71
N ARG A 84 -9.49 5.63 1.66
CA ARG A 84 -10.08 5.85 2.99
C ARG A 84 -9.46 7.06 3.67
N ASP A 85 -8.14 7.17 3.66
CA ASP A 85 -7.42 8.25 4.35
C ASP A 85 -7.69 9.61 3.69
N ALA A 86 -7.83 9.65 2.36
CA ALA A 86 -8.27 10.85 1.64
C ALA A 86 -9.69 11.26 2.02
N LEU A 87 -10.65 10.32 2.03
CA LEU A 87 -12.04 10.58 2.42
C LEU A 87 -12.17 11.01 3.88
N LEU A 88 -11.35 10.45 4.77
CA LEU A 88 -11.27 10.88 6.16
C LEU A 88 -10.75 12.32 6.26
N ALA A 89 -9.68 12.66 5.54
CA ALA A 89 -9.13 14.01 5.52
C ALA A 89 -10.13 15.04 4.98
N GLU A 90 -10.95 14.68 3.99
CA GLU A 90 -12.04 15.53 3.47
C GLU A 90 -13.18 15.70 4.48
N ALA A 91 -13.52 14.65 5.23
CA ALA A 91 -14.61 14.67 6.20
C ALA A 91 -14.28 15.46 7.47
N ASP A 92 -13.01 15.48 7.88
CA ASP A 92 -12.54 16.16 9.09
C ASP A 92 -13.00 17.63 9.18
N PRO A 93 -12.72 18.52 8.20
CA PRO A 93 -13.17 19.91 8.26
C PRO A 93 -14.69 20.07 8.18
N LEU A 94 -15.43 19.10 7.65
CA LEU A 94 -16.90 19.16 7.61
C LEU A 94 -17.50 18.93 9.00
N VAL A 95 -16.91 18.03 9.79
CA VAL A 95 -17.32 17.80 11.20
C VAL A 95 -17.11 19.07 12.02
N GLU A 96 -15.93 19.68 11.91
CA GLU A 96 -15.62 20.90 12.66
C GLU A 96 -16.56 22.05 12.27
N ARG A 97 -16.84 22.23 10.98
CA ARG A 97 -17.80 23.26 10.52
C ARG A 97 -19.23 23.02 11.03
N ALA A 98 -19.68 21.77 11.10
CA ALA A 98 -21.00 21.44 11.63
C ALA A 98 -21.08 21.73 13.13
N ALA A 99 -20.01 21.39 13.88
CA ALA A 99 -19.89 21.69 15.30
C ALA A 99 -19.89 23.21 15.56
N ASP A 100 -19.11 23.98 14.80
CA ASP A 100 -19.04 25.44 14.91
C ASP A 100 -20.40 26.11 14.60
N ALA A 101 -21.17 25.54 13.66
CA ALA A 101 -22.51 26.00 13.31
C ALA A 101 -23.59 25.58 14.33
N GLY A 102 -23.27 24.71 15.30
CA GLY A 102 -24.24 24.12 16.22
C GLY A 102 -25.21 23.13 15.56
N ASP A 103 -24.88 22.61 14.38
CA ASP A 103 -25.69 21.63 13.64
C ASP A 103 -25.37 20.21 14.12
N ALA A 104 -25.98 19.83 15.25
CA ALA A 104 -25.73 18.56 15.92
C ALA A 104 -26.11 17.34 15.05
N ASP A 105 -27.15 17.46 14.22
CA ASP A 105 -27.61 16.36 13.36
C ASP A 105 -26.59 16.10 12.24
N ARG A 106 -26.10 17.18 11.59
CA ARG A 106 -25.05 17.07 10.57
C ARG A 106 -23.74 16.57 11.16
N GLU A 107 -23.36 17.07 12.33
CA GLU A 107 -22.16 16.63 13.03
C GLU A 107 -22.21 15.12 13.33
N ALA A 108 -23.33 14.64 13.90
CA ALA A 108 -23.52 13.23 14.20
C ALA A 108 -23.48 12.35 12.94
N ALA A 109 -24.11 12.80 11.84
CA ALA A 109 -24.08 12.10 10.57
C ALA A 109 -22.65 11.97 10.01
N LEU A 110 -21.87 13.06 10.04
CA LEU A 110 -20.48 13.06 9.57
C LEU A 110 -19.55 12.22 10.46
N ARG A 111 -19.75 12.22 11.79
CA ARG A 111 -19.02 11.32 12.69
C ARG A 111 -19.31 9.85 12.38
N LYS A 112 -20.58 9.50 12.11
CA LYS A 112 -20.97 8.14 11.70
C LYS A 112 -20.35 7.75 10.36
N TYR A 113 -20.31 8.67 9.40
CA TYR A 113 -19.63 8.49 8.11
C TYR A 113 -18.14 8.17 8.30
N ARG A 114 -17.42 8.94 9.15
CA ARG A 114 -16.01 8.68 9.45
C ARG A 114 -15.77 7.33 10.13
N THR A 115 -16.66 6.89 11.02
CA THR A 115 -16.59 5.54 11.60
C THR A 115 -16.76 4.49 10.51
N ALA A 116 -17.76 4.63 9.65
CA ALA A 116 -17.98 3.69 8.54
C ALA A 116 -16.78 3.61 7.58
N LEU A 117 -16.09 4.73 7.30
CA LEU A 117 -14.84 4.74 6.54
C LEU A 117 -13.74 3.92 7.23
N ARG A 118 -13.58 4.07 8.55
CA ARG A 118 -12.59 3.29 9.33
C ARG A 118 -12.89 1.80 9.36
N ASP A 119 -14.15 1.43 9.21
CA ASP A 119 -14.60 0.03 9.18
C ASP A 119 -14.47 -0.62 7.79
N VAL A 120 -14.17 0.14 6.72
CA VAL A 120 -13.98 -0.40 5.36
C VAL A 120 -12.99 -1.58 5.29
N PRO A 121 -11.81 -1.54 5.94
CA PRO A 121 -10.88 -2.67 5.94
C PRO A 121 -11.36 -3.92 6.69
N GLN A 122 -12.45 -3.83 7.44
CA GLN A 122 -13.04 -4.94 8.19
C GLN A 122 -14.17 -5.64 7.42
N GLN A 123 -14.54 -5.12 6.23
CA GLN A 123 -15.56 -5.73 5.38
C GLN A 123 -15.10 -7.08 4.85
N ALA A 124 -16.05 -8.04 4.72
CA ALA A 124 -15.74 -9.40 4.31
C ALA A 124 -15.13 -9.51 2.90
N GLY A 125 -15.44 -8.58 2.00
CA GLY A 125 -14.88 -8.54 0.64
C GLY A 125 -13.60 -7.72 0.50
N PHE A 126 -13.05 -7.16 1.59
CA PHE A 126 -11.81 -6.40 1.54
C PHE A 126 -10.65 -7.27 1.00
N PRO A 127 -9.80 -6.73 0.10
CA PRO A 127 -9.81 -5.37 -0.46
C PRO A 127 -10.54 -5.23 -1.81
N LEU A 128 -11.05 -6.33 -2.38
CA LEU A 128 -11.48 -6.39 -3.78
C LEU A 128 -12.95 -6.04 -4.00
N ASP A 129 -13.79 -6.30 -3.01
CA ASP A 129 -15.23 -6.08 -3.04
C ASP A 129 -15.64 -5.34 -1.77
N ILE A 130 -15.61 -4.02 -1.83
CA ILE A 130 -15.91 -3.14 -0.69
C ILE A 130 -17.03 -2.17 -1.05
N ILE A 131 -17.79 -1.79 -0.03
CA ILE A 131 -18.84 -0.79 -0.14
C ILE A 131 -18.38 0.47 0.59
N TRP A 132 -18.22 1.56 -0.17
CA TRP A 132 -17.89 2.87 0.39
C TRP A 132 -19.13 3.52 0.99
N PRO A 133 -19.06 4.02 2.25
CA PRO A 133 -20.14 4.83 2.79
C PRO A 133 -20.31 6.10 1.95
N GLN A 134 -21.52 6.64 1.91
CA GLN A 134 -21.82 7.87 1.18
C GLN A 134 -21.74 9.07 2.13
N LEU A 135 -21.16 10.17 1.65
CA LEU A 135 -21.12 11.42 2.40
C LEU A 135 -22.55 11.91 2.67
N PRO A 136 -22.91 12.25 3.93
CA PRO A 136 -24.23 12.77 4.24
C PRO A 136 -24.42 14.18 3.65
N ALA A 137 -25.67 14.48 3.26
CA ALA A 137 -26.06 15.77 2.68
C ALA A 137 -25.90 16.93 3.67
#